data_AF-A0A3S1Q2V5-F1
#
_entry.id   AF-A0A3S1Q2V5-F1
#
_cell.length_a   1.000
_cell.length_b   1.000
_cell.length_c   1.000
_cell.angle_alpha   90.00
_cell.angle_beta   90.00
_cell.angle_gamma   90.00
#
_symmetry.space_group_name_H-M   'P 1'
#
loop_
_entity.id
_entity.type
_entity.pdbx_description
1 polymer ?
#
loop_
_entity_poly.entity_id
_entity_poly.type
_entity_poly.pdbx_seq_one_letter_code
_entity_poly.pdbx_strand_id
1 'polypeptide(L)'
;MRLNAHLAAETYRRVFPLRRDGSGRFTLGGGGRVVDWLVEMRRLPQGDMLDERIGSGRLAATEINEVGKMLADFYAHCPAEIDGGAYLRHLIREQRINRAILLRPEFAFSDIASGPLDMVDGLLQ
;
A
#
# COMPACT_ATOMS: atom_id res chain seq x y z
N MET A 1 -14.24 6.18 1.28
CA MET A 1 -13.47 6.47 2.52
C MET A 1 -13.43 5.36 3.54
N ARG A 2 -14.26 4.29 3.44
CA ARG A 2 -14.36 3.27 4.49
C ARG A 2 -13.03 2.63 4.90
N LEU A 3 -12.10 2.44 3.94
CA LEU A 3 -10.80 1.83 4.22
C LEU A 3 -9.91 2.74 5.07
N ASN A 4 -9.51 3.91 4.54
CA ASN A 4 -8.57 4.79 5.25
C ASN A 4 -9.16 5.39 6.54
N ALA A 5 -10.47 5.59 6.61
CA ALA A 5 -11.13 6.06 7.82
C ALA A 5 -11.10 5.02 8.96
N HIS A 6 -10.95 3.73 8.65
CA HIS A 6 -10.87 2.70 9.69
C HIS A 6 -9.62 2.86 10.57
N LEU A 7 -8.49 3.22 9.97
CA LEU A 7 -7.22 3.42 10.67
C LEU A 7 -6.94 4.89 11.02
N ALA A 8 -7.63 5.84 10.37
CA ALA A 8 -7.34 7.26 10.49
C ALA A 8 -8.58 8.14 10.32
N ALA A 9 -9.65 7.84 11.08
CA ALA A 9 -10.95 8.53 11.01
C ALA A 9 -10.83 10.07 11.14
N GLU A 10 -10.00 10.55 12.06
CA GLU A 10 -9.78 11.98 12.29
C GLU A 10 -9.00 12.68 11.16
N THR A 11 -8.34 11.89 10.31
CA THR A 11 -7.58 12.39 9.16
C THR A 11 -8.43 12.37 7.89
N TYR A 12 -9.19 11.31 7.63
CA TYR A 12 -10.04 11.18 6.44
C TYR A 12 -11.50 11.47 6.78
N ARG A 13 -11.94 12.69 6.51
CA ARG A 13 -13.23 13.19 7.00
C ARG A 13 -14.40 12.85 6.09
N ARG A 14 -14.31 13.19 4.81
CA ARG A 14 -15.44 13.10 3.86
C ARG A 14 -15.00 12.93 2.41
N VAL A 15 -15.95 12.59 1.55
CA VAL A 15 -15.80 12.65 0.09
C VAL A 15 -16.84 13.61 -0.46
N PHE A 16 -16.43 14.48 -1.39
CA PHE A 16 -17.32 15.41 -2.06
C PHE A 16 -17.20 15.30 -3.58
N PRO A 17 -18.30 15.43 -4.33
CA PRO A 17 -18.23 15.48 -5.78
C PRO A 17 -17.61 16.81 -6.22
N LEU A 18 -16.59 16.75 -7.08
CA LEU A 18 -16.15 17.91 -7.87
C LEU A 18 -17.09 18.05 -9.06
N ARG A 19 -17.77 19.18 -9.16
CA ARG A 19 -18.73 19.45 -10.24
C ARG A 19 -18.19 20.50 -11.19
N ARG A 20 -18.59 20.41 -12.45
CA ARG A 20 -18.41 21.47 -13.45
C ARG A 20 -19.78 22.06 -13.80
N ASP A 21 -19.93 23.36 -13.59
CA ASP A 21 -21.17 24.07 -13.88
C ASP A 21 -21.34 24.39 -15.37
N GLY A 22 -22.47 25.00 -15.75
CA GLY A 22 -22.76 25.39 -17.14
C GLY A 22 -21.82 26.46 -17.71
N SER A 23 -21.09 27.20 -16.87
CA SER A 23 -20.06 28.16 -17.28
C SER A 23 -18.68 27.50 -17.44
N GLY A 24 -18.56 26.21 -17.10
CA GLY A 24 -17.32 25.46 -17.15
C GLY A 24 -16.45 25.61 -15.90
N ARG A 25 -16.91 26.28 -14.83
CA ARG A 25 -16.17 26.42 -13.57
C ARG A 25 -16.34 25.20 -12.68
N PHE A 26 -15.32 24.92 -11.87
CA PHE A 26 -15.38 23.87 -10.86
C PHE A 26 -16.02 24.38 -9.57
N THR A 27 -16.89 23.55 -8.98
CA THR A 27 -17.56 23.84 -7.72
C THR A 27 -17.67 22.58 -6.85
N LEU A 28 -17.62 22.79 -5.53
CA LEU A 28 -17.84 21.75 -4.51
C LEU A 28 -19.29 21.68 -4.02
N GLY A 29 -20.13 22.65 -4.42
CA GLY A 29 -21.54 22.73 -4.06
C GLY A 29 -22.40 23.26 -5.22
N GLY A 30 -23.73 23.18 -5.08
CA GLY A 30 -24.66 23.61 -6.12
C GLY A 30 -24.83 22.60 -7.27
N GLY A 31 -25.44 23.06 -8.37
CA GLY A 31 -25.73 22.23 -9.54
C GLY A 31 -24.52 22.03 -10.46
N GLY A 32 -24.68 21.16 -11.47
CA GLY A 32 -23.63 20.87 -12.45
C GLY A 32 -23.23 19.39 -12.49
N ARG A 33 -22.49 19.02 -13.54
CA ARG A 33 -22.10 17.63 -13.80
C ARG A 33 -20.94 17.24 -12.87
N VAL A 34 -21.06 16.11 -12.17
CA VAL A 34 -19.94 15.53 -11.43
C VAL A 34 -18.87 15.10 -12.43
N VAL A 35 -17.66 15.58 -12.25
CA VAL A 35 -16.51 15.26 -13.10
C VAL A 35 -15.45 14.44 -12.36
N ASP A 36 -15.42 14.53 -11.03
CA ASP A 36 -14.47 13.81 -10.17
C ASP A 36 -14.98 13.77 -8.72
N TRP A 37 -14.26 13.11 -7.83
CA TRP A 37 -14.53 13.01 -6.41
C TRP A 37 -13.30 13.40 -5.59
N LEU A 38 -13.48 14.37 -4.68
CA LEU A 38 -12.44 14.84 -3.78
C LEU A 38 -12.55 14.19 -2.42
N VAL A 39 -11.41 14.05 -1.77
CA VAL A 39 -11.32 13.60 -0.38
C VAL A 39 -11.03 14.81 0.51
N GLU A 40 -11.90 15.05 1.49
CA GLU A 40 -11.61 15.99 2.57
C GLU A 40 -10.75 15.30 3.63
N MET A 41 -9.56 15.85 3.86
CA MET A 41 -8.64 15.35 4.85
C MET A 41 -8.12 16.46 5.77
N ARG A 42 -7.85 16.12 7.02
CA ARG A 42 -6.99 16.93 7.88
C ARG A 42 -5.55 16.79 7.37
N ARG A 43 -4.93 17.90 6.98
CA ARG A 43 -3.52 17.92 6.57
C ARG A 43 -2.66 17.38 7.73
N LEU A 44 -1.82 16.41 7.43
CA LEU A 44 -0.88 15.85 8.41
C LEU A 44 0.27 16.84 8.65
N PRO A 45 0.76 16.96 9.89
CA PRO A 45 1.95 17.76 10.18
C PRO A 45 3.15 17.13 9.46
N GLN A 46 3.84 17.92 8.64
CA GLN A 46 4.96 17.41 7.85
C GLN A 46 6.08 16.86 8.75
N GLY A 47 6.38 17.53 9.86
CA GLY A 47 7.42 17.10 10.80
C GLY A 47 7.13 15.78 11.53
N ASP A 48 5.90 15.26 11.43
CA ASP A 48 5.49 13.98 12.04
C ASP A 48 5.38 12.86 10.99
N MET A 49 5.69 13.13 9.72
CA MET A 49 5.75 12.08 8.69
C MET A 49 6.86 11.08 9.02
N LEU A 50 6.61 9.80 8.72
CA LEU A 50 7.47 8.71 9.16
C LEU A 50 8.90 8.83 8.60
N ASP A 51 9.04 9.24 7.36
CA ASP A 51 10.32 9.53 6.69
C ASP A 51 11.09 10.66 7.39
N GLU A 52 10.42 11.76 7.72
CA GLU A 52 11.01 12.88 8.47
C GLU A 52 11.46 12.44 9.87
N ARG A 53 10.65 11.61 10.56
CA ARG A 53 10.99 11.08 11.89
C ARG A 53 12.14 10.07 11.84
N ILE A 54 12.22 9.24 10.80
CA ILE A 54 13.35 8.33 10.57
C ILE A 54 14.62 9.13 10.29
N GLY A 55 14.56 10.07 9.33
CA GLY A 55 15.71 10.89 8.94
C GLY A 55 16.27 11.74 10.08
N SER A 56 15.40 12.17 11.00
CA SER A 56 15.78 12.93 12.20
C SER A 56 16.10 12.08 13.43
N GLY A 57 16.00 10.74 13.36
CA GLY A 57 16.27 9.85 14.49
C GLY A 57 15.27 9.98 15.66
N ARG A 58 14.07 10.51 15.40
CA ARG A 58 13.02 10.76 16.42
C ARG A 58 11.98 9.64 16.50
N LEU A 59 12.21 8.51 15.83
CA LEU A 59 11.31 7.36 15.83
C LEU A 59 11.79 6.32 16.84
N ALA A 60 10.95 6.00 17.83
CA ALA A 60 11.23 4.95 18.80
C ALA A 60 10.77 3.58 18.30
N ALA A 61 11.48 2.53 18.69
CA ALA A 61 11.10 1.15 18.34
C ALA A 61 9.72 0.76 18.88
N THR A 62 9.31 1.33 20.02
CA THR A 62 7.98 1.12 20.60
C THR A 62 6.87 1.61 19.67
N GLU A 63 7.06 2.75 19.01
CA GLU A 63 6.08 3.33 18.08
C GLU A 63 5.93 2.46 16.82
N ILE A 64 7.03 1.91 16.32
CA ILE A 64 7.00 0.95 15.21
C ILE A 64 6.21 -0.30 15.61
N ASN A 65 6.45 -0.81 16.82
CA ASN A 65 5.73 -1.98 17.33
C ASN A 65 4.22 -1.70 17.50
N GLU A 66 3.83 -0.51 17.94
CA GLU A 66 2.43 -0.11 18.06
C GLU A 66 1.74 -0.04 16.69
N VAL A 67 2.39 0.57 15.69
CA VAL A 67 1.90 0.58 14.31
C VAL A 67 1.77 -0.84 13.76
N GLY A 68 2.78 -1.68 13.99
CA GLY A 68 2.77 -3.08 13.56
C GLY A 68 1.60 -3.86 14.15
N LYS A 69 1.32 -3.71 15.45
CA LYS A 69 0.17 -4.34 16.12
C LYS A 69 -1.15 -3.85 15.54
N MET A 70 -1.32 -2.54 15.38
CA MET A 70 -2.54 -1.96 14.80
C MET A 70 -2.82 -2.51 13.39
N LEU A 71 -1.79 -2.62 12.55
CA LEU A 71 -1.92 -3.20 11.21
C LEU A 71 -2.23 -4.69 11.26
N ALA A 72 -1.55 -5.46 12.11
CA ALA A 72 -1.79 -6.89 12.27
C ALA A 72 -3.25 -7.16 12.69
N ASP A 73 -3.74 -6.41 13.68
CA ASP A 73 -5.13 -6.53 14.16
C ASP A 73 -6.13 -6.15 13.06
N PHE A 74 -5.87 -5.08 12.31
CA PHE A 74 -6.71 -4.66 11.19
C PHE A 74 -6.82 -5.73 10.11
N TYR A 75 -5.69 -6.26 9.65
CA TYR A 75 -5.67 -7.26 8.58
C TYR A 75 -6.18 -8.62 9.03
N ALA A 76 -6.02 -9.00 10.30
CA ALA A 76 -6.58 -10.23 10.85
C ALA A 76 -8.12 -10.29 10.76
N HIS A 77 -8.79 -9.14 10.77
CA HIS A 77 -10.25 -9.03 10.67
C HIS A 77 -10.75 -8.69 9.26
N CYS A 78 -9.85 -8.49 8.30
CA CYS A 78 -10.22 -8.22 6.93
C CYS A 78 -10.41 -9.54 6.17
N PRO A 79 -11.45 -9.66 5.31
CA PRO A 79 -11.57 -10.82 4.44
C PRO A 79 -10.36 -10.87 3.50
N ALA A 80 -9.83 -12.07 3.28
CA ALA A 80 -8.79 -12.25 2.28
C ALA A 80 -9.35 -11.86 0.90
N GLU A 81 -8.78 -10.83 0.28
CA GLU A 81 -9.18 -10.38 -1.05
C GLU A 81 -8.73 -11.35 -2.15
N ILE A 82 -7.75 -12.21 -1.85
CA ILE A 82 -7.16 -13.14 -2.79
C ILE A 82 -7.44 -14.57 -2.33
N ASP A 83 -7.94 -15.40 -3.24
CA ASP A 83 -7.95 -16.84 -3.08
C ASP A 83 -6.52 -17.33 -2.85
N GLY A 84 -6.26 -18.00 -1.71
CA GLY A 84 -4.93 -18.52 -1.38
C GLY A 84 -4.33 -19.38 -2.50
N GLY A 85 -5.18 -20.12 -3.23
CA GLY A 85 -4.75 -20.87 -4.41
C GLY A 85 -4.30 -19.96 -5.57
N ALA A 86 -5.02 -18.87 -5.83
CA ALA A 86 -4.65 -17.88 -6.83
C ALA A 86 -3.34 -17.16 -6.47
N TYR A 87 -3.16 -16.81 -5.19
CA TYR A 87 -1.90 -16.24 -4.69
C TYR A 87 -0.75 -17.21 -4.89
N LEU A 88 -0.90 -18.48 -4.49
CA LEU A 88 0.17 -19.47 -4.63
C LEU A 88 0.53 -19.72 -6.10
N ARG A 89 -0.47 -19.81 -6.99
CA ARG A 89 -0.24 -19.91 -8.44
C ARG A 89 0.51 -18.70 -8.98
N HIS A 90 0.17 -17.50 -8.53
CA HIS A 90 0.88 -16.28 -8.92
C HIS A 90 2.32 -16.31 -8.40
N LEU A 91 2.53 -16.63 -7.12
CA LEU A 91 3.84 -16.71 -6.51
C LEU A 91 4.75 -17.74 -7.21
N ILE A 92 4.24 -18.92 -7.53
CA ILE A 92 4.98 -19.94 -8.31
C ILE A 92 5.36 -19.40 -9.69
N ARG A 93 4.45 -18.68 -10.36
CA ARG A 93 4.73 -18.06 -11.66
C ARG A 93 5.82 -17.00 -11.55
N GLU A 94 5.72 -16.10 -10.58
CA GLU A 94 6.70 -15.04 -10.35
C GLU A 94 8.05 -15.61 -9.93
N GLN A 95 8.08 -16.65 -9.08
CA GLN A 95 9.31 -17.34 -8.70
C GLN A 95 10.06 -17.88 -9.93
N ARG A 96 9.34 -18.52 -10.86
CA ARG A 96 9.93 -19.01 -12.12
C ARG A 96 10.50 -17.86 -12.97
N ILE A 97 9.79 -16.74 -13.05
CA ILE A 97 10.23 -15.55 -13.80
C ILE A 97 11.46 -14.93 -13.14
N ASN A 98 11.40 -14.70 -11.82
CA ASN A 98 12.48 -14.15 -11.02
C ASN A 98 13.74 -14.99 -11.14
N ARG A 99 13.63 -16.32 -11.03
CA ARG A 99 14.76 -17.23 -11.25
C ARG A 99 15.36 -17.08 -12.65
N ALA A 100 14.51 -17.10 -13.69
CA ALA A 100 14.96 -16.98 -15.07
C ALA A 100 15.58 -15.61 -15.41
N ILE A 101 15.30 -14.56 -14.63
CA ILE A 101 15.88 -13.22 -14.78
C ILE A 101 17.14 -13.09 -13.93
N LEU A 102 17.06 -13.38 -12.63
CA LEU A 102 18.15 -13.18 -11.68
C LEU A 102 19.36 -14.09 -11.94
N LEU A 103 19.14 -15.27 -12.52
CA LEU A 103 20.23 -16.17 -12.92
C LEU A 103 20.81 -15.86 -14.31
N ARG A 104 20.34 -14.81 -15.00
CA ARG A 104 20.97 -14.44 -16.28
C ARG A 104 22.39 -13.92 -16.02
N PRO A 105 23.38 -14.35 -16.83
CA PRO A 105 24.76 -13.90 -16.69
C PRO A 105 24.89 -12.36 -16.74
N GLU A 106 24.05 -11.68 -17.53
CA GLU A 106 24.10 -10.22 -17.70
C GLU A 106 23.93 -9.43 -16.40
N PHE A 107 23.25 -9.98 -15.39
CA PHE A 107 23.02 -9.29 -14.11
C PHE A 107 24.03 -9.66 -13.01
N ALA A 108 24.89 -10.65 -13.24
CA ALA A 108 25.91 -11.11 -12.29
C ALA A 108 25.39 -11.42 -10.86
N PHE A 109 24.12 -11.86 -10.73
CA PHE A 109 23.50 -12.18 -9.44
C PHE A 109 23.47 -13.68 -9.12
N SER A 110 23.92 -14.55 -10.03
CA SER A 110 23.78 -16.01 -9.89
C SER A 110 24.31 -16.53 -8.55
N ASP A 111 25.50 -16.10 -8.13
CA ASP A 111 26.15 -16.59 -6.91
C ASP A 111 25.40 -16.19 -5.63
N ILE A 112 24.68 -15.05 -5.66
CA ILE A 112 23.94 -14.52 -4.50
C ILE A 112 22.51 -15.04 -4.50
N ALA A 113 21.88 -15.15 -5.67
CA ALA A 113 20.47 -15.45 -5.81
C ALA A 113 20.17 -16.96 -5.78
N SER A 114 21.10 -17.82 -6.19
CA SER A 114 20.83 -19.26 -6.35
C SER A 114 20.34 -19.93 -5.05
N GLY A 115 21.02 -19.72 -3.93
CA GLY A 115 20.64 -20.33 -2.65
C GLY A 115 19.24 -19.92 -2.16
N PRO A 116 18.93 -18.61 -2.07
CA PRO A 116 17.59 -18.14 -1.75
C PRO A 116 16.51 -18.64 -2.72
N LEU A 117 16.79 -18.70 -4.02
CA LEU A 117 15.85 -19.20 -5.01
C LEU A 117 15.57 -20.69 -4.83
N ASP A 118 16.59 -21.50 -4.54
CA ASP A 118 16.42 -22.93 -4.26
C ASP A 118 15.60 -23.17 -2.99
N MET A 119 15.81 -22.36 -1.94
CA MET A 119 14.99 -22.41 -0.72
C MET A 119 13.51 -22.14 -1.03
N VAL A 120 13.21 -21.11 -1.81
CA VAL A 120 11.84 -20.77 -2.18
C VAL A 120 11.23 -21.87 -3.06
N ASP A 121 11.98 -22.41 -4.01
CA ASP A 121 11.51 -23.52 -4.85
C ASP A 121 11.15 -24.77 -4.02
N GLY A 122 11.90 -25.04 -2.94
CA GLY A 122 11.60 -26.13 -2.01
C GLY A 122 10.37 -25.89 -1.11
N LEU A 123 10.04 -24.62 -0.80
CA LEU A 123 8.87 -24.26 -0.01
C LEU A 123 7.56 -24.25 -0.83
N LEU A 124 7.66 -24.20 -2.15
CA LEU A 124 6.52 -24.11 -3.07
C LEU A 124 6.12 -25.47 -3.71
N GLN A 125 6.79 -26.57 -3.34
CA GLN A 125 6.45 -27.96 -3.72
C GLN A 125 5.46 -28.59 -2.75
#